data_AF-A0A9E0VJD0-F1
#
_entry.id   AF-A0A9E0VJD0-F1
#
_cell.length_a   1.000
_cell.length_b   1.000
_cell.length_c   1.000
_cell.angle_alpha   90.00
_cell.angle_beta   90.00
_cell.angle_gamma   90.00
#
_symmetry.space_group_name_H-M   'P 1'
#
loop_
_entity.id
_entity.type
_entity.pdbx_description
1 polymer ?
#
loop_
_entity_poly.entity_id
_entity_poly.type
_entity_poly.pdbx_seq_one_letter_code
_entity_poly.pdbx_strand_id
1 'polypeptide(L)'
;MKYRKKPVEIEAIQWNGNNEIQIMEFVGKKLEFHTPPRQAEFDRDLNDSDYRIIIPTLEGNMIASRNDYIIKGIKGEFYPCKPDIFEATYDKI
;
A
#
# COMPACT_ATOMS: atom_id res chain seq x y z
N MET A 1 21.18 -22.23 12.08
CA MET A 1 21.20 -21.21 13.17
C MET A 1 19.88 -20.46 13.16
N LYS A 2 19.41 -19.93 14.29
CA LYS A 2 18.12 -19.20 14.40
C LYS A 2 18.39 -17.72 14.68
N TYR A 3 17.61 -16.84 14.08
CA TYR A 3 17.72 -15.37 14.21
C TYR A 3 16.35 -14.77 14.52
N ARG A 4 16.32 -13.59 15.15
CA ARG A 4 15.10 -12.81 15.41
C ARG A 4 15.21 -11.43 14.77
N LYS A 5 14.09 -10.88 14.30
CA LYS A 5 14.02 -9.49 13.79
C LYS A 5 14.31 -8.52 14.94
N LYS A 6 14.96 -7.40 14.64
CA LYS A 6 15.10 -6.29 15.61
C LYS A 6 13.73 -5.60 15.78
N PRO A 7 13.40 -5.08 16.98
CA PRO A 7 12.26 -4.19 17.13
C PRO A 7 12.51 -2.92 16.32
N VAL A 8 11.55 -2.53 15.47
CA VAL A 8 11.65 -1.36 14.58
C VAL A 8 10.28 -0.69 14.55
N GLU A 9 10.27 0.62 14.83
CA GLU A 9 9.12 1.48 14.56
C GLU A 9 9.12 1.85 13.08
N ILE A 10 7.94 1.87 12.45
CA ILE A 10 7.78 2.20 11.04
C ILE A 10 6.76 3.32 10.87
N GLU A 11 6.89 4.06 9.78
CA GLU A 11 5.85 4.97 9.32
C GLU A 11 4.95 4.22 8.31
N ALA A 12 3.65 4.45 8.39
CA ALA A 12 2.69 3.86 7.47
C ALA A 12 1.49 4.80 7.24
N ILE A 13 0.90 4.72 6.06
CA ILE A 13 -0.35 5.40 5.70
C ILE A 13 -1.28 4.42 5.00
N GLN A 14 -2.56 4.41 5.35
CA GLN A 14 -3.54 3.55 4.69
C GLN A 14 -4.08 4.22 3.44
N TRP A 15 -4.18 3.48 2.34
CA TRP A 15 -4.89 3.91 1.14
C TRP A 15 -6.40 3.74 1.33
N ASN A 16 -7.15 4.84 1.43
CA ASN A 16 -8.60 4.78 1.70
C ASN A 16 -9.47 4.95 0.45
N GLY A 17 -8.86 5.14 -0.72
CA GLY A 17 -9.54 5.38 -2.00
C GLY A 17 -9.67 6.87 -2.37
N ASN A 18 -9.46 7.78 -1.42
CA ASN A 18 -9.69 9.22 -1.59
C ASN A 18 -8.54 10.10 -1.07
N ASN A 19 -7.46 9.53 -0.55
CA ASN A 19 -6.35 10.26 0.06
C ASN A 19 -5.07 10.32 -0.81
N GLU A 20 -5.24 10.47 -2.13
CA GLU A 20 -4.16 10.36 -3.12
C GLU A 20 -3.02 11.33 -2.86
N ILE A 21 -3.38 12.58 -2.53
CA ILE A 21 -2.43 13.65 -2.22
C ILE A 21 -1.59 13.27 -1.00
N GLN A 22 -2.21 12.74 0.05
CA GLN A 22 -1.52 12.33 1.28
C GLN A 22 -0.58 11.16 1.01
N ILE A 23 -0.98 10.20 0.16
CA ILE A 23 -0.09 9.11 -0.26
C ILE A 23 1.10 9.67 -1.04
N MET A 24 0.89 10.56 -2.01
CA MET A 24 1.99 11.15 -2.79
C MET A 24 2.95 11.96 -1.91
N GLU A 25 2.43 12.71 -0.93
CA GLU A 25 3.23 13.45 0.05
C GLU A 25 4.04 12.51 0.94
N PHE A 26 3.40 11.45 1.46
CA PHE A 26 4.06 10.44 2.29
C PHE A 26 5.20 9.74 1.54
N VAL A 27 4.97 9.40 0.28
CA VAL A 27 5.95 8.72 -0.57
C VAL A 27 6.98 9.71 -1.15
N GLY A 28 6.66 11.01 -1.19
CA GLY A 28 7.53 12.07 -1.72
C GLY A 28 7.69 12.04 -3.25
N LYS A 29 6.77 11.41 -3.97
CA LYS A 29 6.79 11.32 -5.45
C LYS A 29 5.39 11.24 -6.04
N LYS A 30 5.26 11.67 -7.30
CA LYS A 30 4.05 11.43 -8.09
C LYS A 30 3.91 9.93 -8.33
N LEU A 31 2.71 9.41 -8.12
CA LEU A 31 2.38 7.99 -8.32
C LEU A 31 1.41 7.81 -9.48
N GLU A 32 1.44 6.61 -10.04
CA GLU A 32 0.50 6.17 -11.08
C GLU A 32 -0.69 5.48 -10.43
N PHE A 33 -1.88 5.76 -10.97
CA PHE A 33 -3.15 5.22 -10.53
C PHE A 33 -3.76 4.44 -11.67
N HIS A 34 -4.15 3.20 -11.39
CA HIS A 34 -4.77 2.33 -12.36
C HIS A 34 -6.19 1.99 -11.93
N THR A 35 -7.12 2.22 -12.85
CA THR A 35 -8.41 1.56 -12.81
C THR A 35 -8.21 0.16 -13.40
N PRO A 36 -8.56 -0.92 -12.68
CA PRO A 36 -8.56 -2.24 -13.29
C PRO A 36 -9.48 -2.25 -14.51
N PRO A 37 -9.11 -2.91 -15.62
CA PRO A 37 -10.01 -3.06 -16.75
C PRO A 37 -11.26 -3.81 -16.29
N ARG A 38 -12.46 -3.26 -16.53
CA ARG A 38 -13.73 -3.96 -16.28
C ARG A 38 -13.70 -5.30 -17.01
N GLN A 39 -13.59 -6.42 -16.30
CA GLN A 39 -13.74 -7.75 -16.89
C GLN A 39 -15.19 -8.19 -16.67
N ALA A 40 -15.83 -8.58 -17.76
CA ALA A 40 -17.27 -8.82 -17.83
C ALA A 40 -17.82 -9.79 -16.75
N GLU A 41 -19.08 -9.53 -16.37
CA GLU A 41 -20.01 -10.33 -15.55
C GLU A 41 -19.71 -10.60 -14.07
N PHE A 42 -18.45 -10.66 -13.63
CA PHE A 42 -18.11 -10.83 -12.19
C PHE A 42 -17.86 -9.51 -11.43
N ASP A 43 -17.68 -8.41 -12.16
CA ASP A 43 -17.25 -7.10 -11.63
C ASP A 43 -18.43 -6.15 -11.34
N ARG A 44 -19.63 -6.67 -11.05
CA ARG A 44 -20.82 -5.83 -10.83
C ARG A 44 -20.74 -4.95 -9.57
N ASP A 45 -19.79 -5.24 -8.68
CA ASP A 45 -19.52 -4.48 -7.45
C ASP A 45 -18.25 -3.60 -7.53
N LEU A 46 -17.57 -3.53 -8.68
CA LEU A 46 -16.48 -2.56 -8.86
C LEU A 46 -17.07 -1.15 -8.90
N ASN A 47 -17.21 -0.53 -7.73
CA ASN A 47 -17.47 0.89 -7.62
C ASN A 47 -16.28 1.65 -8.23
N ASP A 48 -16.53 2.84 -8.78
CA ASP A 48 -15.48 3.75 -9.28
C ASP A 48 -14.38 4.01 -8.23
N SER A 49 -14.60 3.67 -6.95
CA SER A 49 -13.63 3.73 -5.85
C SER A 49 -12.54 2.64 -5.83
N ASP A 50 -12.49 1.70 -6.80
CA ASP A 50 -11.47 0.63 -6.86
C ASP A 50 -10.17 1.05 -7.58
N TYR A 51 -9.84 2.34 -7.51
CA TYR A 51 -8.54 2.83 -7.95
C TYR A 51 -7.41 2.14 -7.17
N ARG A 52 -6.46 1.60 -7.92
CA ARG A 52 -5.26 0.99 -7.38
C ARG A 52 -4.07 1.92 -7.57
N ILE A 53 -3.17 1.96 -6.60
CA ILE A 53 -1.94 2.77 -6.65
C ILE A 53 -0.77 1.87 -7.02
N ILE A 54 0.06 2.32 -7.96
CA ILE A 54 1.36 1.69 -8.20
C ILE A 54 2.39 2.28 -7.25
N ILE A 55 2.99 1.42 -6.44
CA ILE A 55 4.11 1.73 -5.55
C ILE A 55 5.40 1.18 -6.18
N PRO A 56 6.35 2.05 -6.60
CA PRO A 56 7.66 1.60 -7.06
C PRO A 56 8.48 1.10 -5.87
N THR A 57 8.76 -0.19 -5.86
CA THR A 57 9.54 -0.90 -4.83
C THR A 57 10.90 -1.36 -5.38
N LEU A 58 11.76 -1.96 -4.56
CA LEU A 58 13.06 -2.46 -5.01
C LEU A 58 12.94 -3.69 -5.93
N GLU A 59 11.84 -4.43 -5.80
CA GLU A 59 11.49 -5.63 -6.55
C GLU A 59 10.71 -5.32 -7.82
N GLY A 60 10.43 -4.03 -8.07
CA GLY A 60 9.63 -3.53 -9.17
C GLY A 60 8.33 -2.86 -8.72
N ASN A 61 7.45 -2.59 -9.67
CA ASN A 61 6.17 -1.95 -9.40
C ASN A 61 5.21 -2.92 -8.71
N MET A 62 4.73 -2.55 -7.52
CA MET A 62 3.71 -3.29 -6.78
C MET A 62 2.41 -2.50 -6.71
N ILE A 63 1.29 -3.18 -6.53
CA ILE A 63 -0.04 -2.57 -6.53
C ILE A 63 -0.60 -2.53 -5.11
N ALA A 64 -1.01 -1.34 -4.66
CA ALA A 64 -1.82 -1.14 -3.46
C ALA A 64 -3.30 -1.01 -3.87
N SER A 65 -4.16 -1.79 -3.22
CA SER A 65 -5.62 -1.68 -3.33
C SER A 65 -6.19 -0.95 -2.11
N ARG A 66 -7.44 -0.50 -2.18
CA ARG A 66 -8.10 0.16 -1.06
C ARG A 66 -7.95 -0.68 0.22
N ASN A 67 -7.71 0.00 1.34
CA ASN A 67 -7.39 -0.50 2.67
C ASN A 67 -5.99 -1.09 2.86
N ASP A 68 -5.20 -1.26 1.79
CA ASP A 68 -3.79 -1.60 1.94
C ASP A 68 -3.04 -0.43 2.62
N TYR A 69 -2.04 -0.78 3.42
CA TYR A 69 -1.09 0.17 3.99
C TYR A 69 0.08 0.36 3.04
N ILE A 70 0.57 1.59 2.92
CA ILE A 70 1.87 1.89 2.34
C ILE A 70 2.81 2.08 3.52
N ILE A 71 3.79 1.19 3.66
CA ILE A 71 4.79 1.23 4.73
C ILE A 71 6.10 1.78 4.20
N LYS A 72 6.84 2.52 5.04
CA LYS A 72 8.19 3.00 4.76
C LYS A 72 9.22 2.08 5.40
N GLY A 73 10.09 1.52 4.58
CA GLY A 73 11.20 0.67 4.97
C GLY A 73 12.40 1.44 5.53
N ILE A 74 13.40 0.70 5.99
CA ILE A 74 14.53 1.25 6.77
C ILE A 74 15.42 2.16 5.92
N LYS A 75 15.52 1.91 4.61
CA LYS A 75 16.31 2.74 3.68
C LYS A 75 15.45 3.77 2.94
N GLY A 76 14.21 3.99 3.40
CA GLY A 76 13.27 4.94 2.77
C GLY A 76 12.53 4.37 1.56
N GLU A 77 12.64 3.08 1.29
CA GLU A 77 11.83 2.37 0.30
C GLU A 77 10.36 2.26 0.76
N PHE A 78 9.42 2.08 -0.17
CA PHE A 78 8.00 1.99 0.14
C PHE A 78 7.41 0.68 -0.37
N TYR A 79 6.50 0.10 0.41
CA TYR A 79 5.87 -1.17 0.10
C TYR A 79 4.37 -1.14 0.40
N PRO A 80 3.51 -1.72 -0.46
CA PRO A 80 2.15 -2.05 -0.06
C PRO A 80 2.17 -3.22 0.94
N CYS A 81 1.29 -3.16 1.92
CA CYS A 81 1.11 -4.15 2.96
C CYS A 81 -0.38 -4.38 3.17
N LYS A 82 -0.81 -5.65 3.14
CA LYS A 82 -2.22 -6.01 3.33
C LYS A 82 -2.66 -5.70 4.76
N PRO A 83 -3.89 -5.23 4.97
CA PRO A 83 -4.36 -4.76 6.28
C PRO A 83 -4.28 -5.84 7.36
N ASP A 84 -4.66 -7.07 7.04
CA ASP A 84 -4.56 -8.24 7.92
C ASP A 84 -3.12 -8.54 8.34
N ILE A 85 -2.18 -8.45 7.41
CA ILE A 85 -0.75 -8.61 7.70
C ILE A 85 -0.21 -7.44 8.53
N PHE A 86 -0.62 -6.22 8.20
CA PHE A 86 -0.19 -5.01 8.90
C PHE A 86 -0.64 -5.04 10.37
N GLU A 87 -1.93 -5.23 10.62
CA GLU A 87 -2.54 -5.26 11.95
C GLU A 87 -2.03 -6.43 12.80
N ALA A 88 -1.71 -7.57 12.19
CA ALA A 88 -1.08 -8.69 12.89
C ALA A 88 0.40 -8.45 13.24
N THR A 89 1.07 -7.48 12.60
CA THR A 89 2.51 -7.23 12.73
C THR A 89 2.84 -5.99 13.56
N TYR A 90 1.99 -4.97 13.54
CA TYR A 90 2.28 -3.66 14.12
C TYR A 90 1.17 -3.16 15.04
N ASP A 91 1.57 -2.67 16.21
CA ASP A 91 0.71 -1.92 17.11
C ASP A 91 0.85 -0.42 16.87
N LYS A 92 -0.24 0.33 17.04
CA LYS A 92 -0.19 1.79 17.03
C LYS A 92 0.41 2.29 18.34
N ILE A 93 1.46 3.10 18.24
CA ILE A 93 2.10 3.80 19.35
C ILE A 93 1.62 5.25 19.48
#